data_AF-A0A7C4HMH2-F1
#
_entry.id   AF-A0A7C4HMH2-F1
#
_cell.length_a   1.000
_cell.length_b   1.000
_cell.length_c   1.000
_cell.angle_alpha   90.00
_cell.angle_beta   90.00
_cell.angle_gamma   90.00
#
_symmetry.space_group_name_H-M   'P 1'
#
loop_
_entity.id
_entity.type
_entity.pdbx_description
1 polymer ?
#
loop_
_entity_poly.entity_id
_entity_poly.type
_entity_poly.pdbx_seq_one_letter_code
_entity_poly.pdbx_strand_id
1 'polypeptide(L)'
;MAEIAEIPESLREWERIAAHSHIQGLGLDGLKAKPVAQGMVGQIEAREAAGLVVRLIKEGKFAGRAVLLAGPPGTVKCVSGDTPVLLADGTVKEIEKIYEENKEKGKIIKETEEETIIECNGELKLPSINPKNLKCEIKPVKYLYKQKIKEPLFTILTASGRRIKVTGEHPLLVIRNGLKFVKAKELIEGDYVAIPRRIITLPKNSLEIDPLTQETVTKFVDAVESRIGLIEYANFVNDGGFSISSIAQNLGIPRETVKKWISNDLPYYLQFTKLKRPFAAGKSIKYTRTFPIETPTNLTPELAEFFGYLISECDEYWNKKTNSYYVRFSNKNEKLIKRFKELVWKNFKIKGKEFETKNGVKTVRVASQYLGKFLESIGYETGKKSRDKDIPDFIMRGCEKVVSKFLRAFADGEGSLNKEGIEISTSSEKIATKLSYLLLRFGIVSRIRVKNVDGKNYFRIIISGNEFLRIFKEKIGFLTEKKAEKLQELCDKKANTNVDIIP
;
A
#
# COMPACT_ATOMS: atom_id res chain seq x y z
N MET A 1 -27.09 54.48 -11.33
CA MET A 1 -25.83 54.42 -10.57
C MET A 1 -25.49 52.97 -10.28
N ALA A 2 -24.54 52.45 -11.05
CA ALA A 2 -23.55 51.42 -10.74
C ALA A 2 -22.59 51.46 -11.93
N GLU A 3 -21.40 52.04 -11.74
CA GLU A 3 -20.34 52.07 -12.75
C GLU A 3 -19.68 50.70 -12.83
N ILE A 4 -19.45 50.24 -14.07
CA ILE A 4 -18.61 49.09 -14.39
C ILE A 4 -17.26 49.66 -14.82
N ALA A 5 -16.20 49.33 -14.10
CA ALA A 5 -14.83 49.62 -14.52
C ALA A 5 -14.19 48.37 -15.13
N GLU A 6 -13.57 48.54 -16.29
CA GLU A 6 -12.82 47.49 -17.00
C GLU A 6 -11.39 47.40 -16.43
N ILE A 7 -10.91 46.19 -16.16
CA ILE A 7 -9.54 45.95 -15.68
C ILE A 7 -8.65 45.70 -16.91
N PRO A 8 -7.48 46.37 -17.06
CA PRO A 8 -6.65 46.21 -18.25
C PRO A 8 -6.07 44.80 -18.39
N GLU A 9 -6.15 44.28 -19.62
CA GLU A 9 -5.47 43.09 -20.11
C GLU A 9 -3.95 43.21 -19.93
N SER A 10 -3.38 42.51 -18.95
CA SER A 10 -2.04 41.95 -19.12
C SER A 10 -1.69 40.99 -17.98
N LEU A 11 -1.88 39.68 -18.24
CA LEU A 11 -0.87 38.64 -18.04
C LEU A 11 -1.43 37.27 -18.46
N ARG A 12 -1.33 37.03 -19.77
CA ARG A 12 -1.10 35.74 -20.46
C ARG A 12 -1.81 34.49 -19.90
N GLU A 13 -2.94 34.20 -20.55
CA GLU A 13 -3.33 32.89 -21.08
C GLU A 13 -2.54 31.68 -20.58
N TRP A 14 -3.11 30.98 -19.60
CA TRP A 14 -3.06 29.52 -19.59
C TRP A 14 -4.44 29.03 -20.00
N GLU A 15 -4.51 28.52 -21.22
CA GLU A 15 -5.72 27.93 -21.80
C GLU A 15 -6.30 26.87 -20.85
N ARG A 16 -7.47 27.17 -20.30
CA ARG A 16 -8.41 26.14 -19.86
C ARG A 16 -8.86 25.35 -21.09
N ILE A 17 -8.21 24.23 -21.40
CA ILE A 17 -8.83 23.21 -22.25
C ILE A 17 -9.60 22.23 -21.36
N ALA A 18 -10.71 22.72 -20.81
CA ALA A 18 -11.78 21.88 -20.31
C ALA A 18 -12.84 21.78 -21.41
N ALA A 19 -12.97 20.61 -22.05
CA ALA A 19 -14.08 20.35 -22.94
C ALA A 19 -15.37 20.22 -22.12
N HIS A 20 -16.00 21.35 -21.80
CA HIS A 20 -17.40 21.37 -21.42
C HIS A 20 -18.19 21.21 -22.73
N SER A 21 -18.77 20.02 -22.96
CA SER A 21 -19.72 19.84 -24.03
C SER A 21 -20.99 20.61 -23.67
N HIS A 22 -21.12 21.84 -24.18
CA HIS A 22 -22.42 22.49 -24.21
C HIS A 22 -23.33 21.63 -25.09
N ILE A 23 -24.29 20.93 -24.49
CA ILE A 23 -25.28 20.15 -25.22
C ILE A 23 -26.19 21.15 -25.93
N GLN A 24 -26.04 21.26 -27.24
CA GLN A 24 -26.80 22.20 -28.08
C GLN A 24 -28.01 21.54 -28.77
N GLY A 25 -28.15 20.23 -28.63
CA GLY A 25 -29.26 19.47 -29.20
C GLY A 25 -29.01 17.97 -29.17
N LEU A 26 -29.91 17.21 -29.81
CA LEU A 26 -29.86 15.75 -29.85
C LEU A 26 -28.90 15.20 -30.92
N GLY A 27 -28.30 16.05 -31.76
CA GLY A 27 -27.33 15.65 -32.80
C GLY A 27 -27.91 14.67 -33.82
N LEU A 28 -29.14 14.91 -34.26
CA LEU A 28 -29.88 14.06 -35.19
C LEU A 28 -29.76 14.57 -36.62
N ASP A 29 -29.72 13.63 -37.56
CA ASP A 29 -29.99 13.82 -38.99
C ASP A 29 -31.37 13.22 -39.28
N GLY A 30 -32.38 14.08 -39.39
CA GLY A 30 -33.78 13.64 -39.27
C GLY A 30 -34.06 13.00 -37.91
N LEU A 31 -34.33 11.70 -37.88
CA LEU A 31 -34.54 10.91 -36.65
C LEU A 31 -33.36 9.98 -36.33
N LYS A 32 -32.24 10.08 -37.07
CA LYS A 32 -31.06 9.23 -36.87
C LYS A 32 -29.96 9.96 -36.14
N ALA A 33 -29.46 9.38 -35.04
CA ALA A 33 -28.44 10.05 -34.23
C ALA A 33 -27.04 9.83 -34.80
N LYS A 34 -26.30 10.93 -35.01
CA LYS A 34 -24.87 10.84 -35.35
C LYS A 34 -24.06 10.38 -34.12
N PRO A 35 -23.03 9.53 -34.28
CA PRO A 35 -22.23 9.00 -33.17
C PRO A 35 -21.68 10.07 -32.22
N VAL A 36 -21.26 11.22 -32.77
CA VAL A 36 -20.84 12.42 -32.03
C VAL A 36 -21.42 13.64 -32.72
N ALA A 37 -22.30 14.40 -32.06
CA ALA A 37 -22.88 15.64 -32.59
C ALA A 37 -23.54 16.49 -31.50
N GLN A 38 -23.51 17.82 -31.66
CA GLN A 38 -24.19 18.79 -30.79
C GLN A 38 -23.90 18.63 -29.29
N GLY A 39 -22.69 18.21 -28.94
CA GLY A 39 -22.26 17.99 -27.55
C GLY A 39 -22.65 16.64 -26.96
N MET A 40 -23.30 15.74 -27.73
CA MET A 40 -23.67 14.38 -27.32
C MET A 40 -22.75 13.33 -27.97
N VAL A 41 -22.39 12.29 -27.20
CA VAL A 41 -21.53 11.16 -27.66
C VAL A 41 -22.22 9.84 -27.32
N GLY A 42 -22.64 9.09 -28.34
CA GLY A 42 -23.38 7.84 -28.16
C GLY A 42 -24.87 8.07 -27.85
N GLN A 43 -25.43 7.25 -26.95
CA GLN A 43 -26.86 7.22 -26.56
C GLN A 43 -27.81 7.25 -27.78
N ILE A 44 -27.46 6.51 -28.83
CA ILE A 44 -28.11 6.58 -30.15
C ILE A 44 -29.62 6.38 -30.00
N GLU A 45 -30.04 5.24 -29.46
CA GLU A 45 -31.46 4.90 -29.28
C GLU A 45 -32.22 5.93 -28.46
N ALA A 46 -31.64 6.39 -27.34
CA ALA A 46 -32.28 7.39 -26.48
C ALA A 46 -32.41 8.76 -27.16
N ARG A 47 -31.42 9.16 -27.97
CA ARG A 47 -31.44 10.41 -28.74
C ARG A 47 -32.44 10.33 -29.90
N GLU A 48 -32.51 9.19 -30.59
CA GLU A 48 -33.51 8.95 -31.64
C GLU A 48 -34.93 8.96 -31.06
N ALA A 49 -35.15 8.29 -29.92
CA ALA A 49 -36.42 8.31 -29.20
C ALA A 49 -36.81 9.71 -28.70
N ALA A 50 -35.86 10.45 -28.11
CA ALA A 50 -36.08 11.85 -27.72
C ALA A 50 -36.37 12.74 -28.95
N GLY A 51 -35.78 12.43 -30.11
CA GLY A 51 -36.03 13.11 -31.39
C GLY A 51 -37.49 13.03 -31.83
N LEU A 52 -38.13 11.85 -31.67
CA LEU A 52 -39.56 11.67 -31.93
C LEU A 52 -40.42 12.56 -31.03
N VAL A 53 -40.10 12.59 -29.73
CA VAL A 53 -40.82 13.43 -28.75
C VAL A 53 -40.67 14.91 -29.09
N VAL A 54 -39.44 15.37 -29.37
CA VAL A 54 -39.17 16.77 -29.78
C VAL A 54 -39.93 17.13 -31.06
N ARG A 55 -40.01 16.21 -32.02
CA ARG A 55 -40.76 16.41 -33.27
C ARG A 55 -42.27 16.54 -33.00
N LEU A 56 -42.84 15.66 -32.19
CA LEU A 56 -44.26 15.73 -31.80
C LEU A 56 -44.59 17.04 -31.08
N ILE A 57 -43.69 17.53 -30.23
CA ILE A 57 -43.84 18.83 -29.56
C ILE A 57 -43.83 19.97 -30.59
N LYS A 58 -42.86 19.98 -31.52
CA LYS A 58 -42.76 21.00 -32.57
C LYS A 58 -43.96 21.01 -33.53
N GLU A 59 -44.55 19.85 -33.79
CA GLU A 59 -45.77 19.72 -34.61
C GLU A 59 -47.06 20.03 -33.83
N GLY A 60 -46.98 20.39 -32.55
CA GLY A 60 -48.15 20.67 -31.70
C GLY A 60 -48.96 19.42 -31.31
N LYS A 61 -48.45 18.21 -31.57
CA LYS A 61 -49.13 16.92 -31.37
C LYS A 61 -48.81 16.24 -30.03
N PHE A 62 -48.26 16.99 -29.07
CA PHE A 62 -47.83 16.48 -27.76
C PHE A 62 -48.52 17.18 -26.57
N ALA A 63 -49.65 17.85 -26.80
CA ALA A 63 -50.39 18.53 -25.73
C ALA A 63 -50.92 17.53 -24.68
N GLY A 64 -50.80 17.89 -23.40
CA GLY A 64 -51.35 17.12 -22.27
C GLY A 64 -50.65 15.80 -21.94
N ARG A 65 -49.45 15.54 -22.49
CA ARG A 65 -48.69 14.31 -22.27
C ARG A 65 -47.41 14.58 -21.48
N ALA A 66 -47.09 13.72 -20.52
CA ALA A 66 -45.83 13.76 -19.79
C ALA A 66 -44.74 12.93 -20.51
N VAL A 67 -43.50 13.38 -20.44
CA VAL A 67 -42.32 12.61 -20.90
C VAL A 67 -41.57 12.11 -19.66
N LEU A 68 -41.55 10.80 -19.47
CA LEU A 68 -40.68 10.17 -18.47
C LEU A 68 -39.41 9.69 -19.17
N LEU A 69 -38.29 10.32 -18.84
CA LEU A 69 -36.96 9.82 -19.22
C LEU A 69 -36.46 8.89 -18.13
N ALA A 70 -36.60 7.59 -18.35
CA ALA A 70 -36.07 6.55 -17.48
C ALA A 70 -34.85 5.91 -18.14
N GLY A 71 -33.77 5.78 -17.38
CA GLY A 71 -32.56 5.09 -17.79
C GLY A 71 -31.84 4.55 -16.56
N PRO A 72 -30.93 3.58 -16.74
CA PRO A 72 -30.09 3.14 -15.64
C PRO A 72 -29.34 4.36 -15.06
N PRO A 73 -29.16 4.45 -13.72
CA PRO A 73 -28.46 5.58 -13.10
C PRO A 73 -27.13 5.81 -13.79
N GLY A 74 -26.77 7.07 -14.10
CA GLY A 74 -25.63 7.42 -14.96
C GLY A 74 -24.23 6.96 -14.49
N THR A 75 -24.17 6.24 -13.37
CA THR A 75 -22.97 5.75 -12.69
C THR A 75 -23.05 4.24 -12.50
N VAL A 76 -23.26 3.49 -13.60
CA VAL A 76 -23.34 2.03 -13.56
C VAL A 76 -21.96 1.35 -13.44
N LYS A 77 -21.19 1.75 -12.43
CA LYS A 77 -19.79 1.31 -12.21
C LYS A 77 -19.59 0.74 -10.80
N CYS A 78 -20.53 -0.09 -10.36
CA CYS A 78 -20.52 -0.64 -9.00
C CYS A 78 -19.64 -1.90 -8.90
N VAL A 79 -18.90 -2.00 -7.81
CA VAL A 79 -18.10 -3.15 -7.39
C VAL A 79 -18.52 -3.53 -5.97
N SER A 80 -18.18 -4.74 -5.53
CA SER A 80 -18.44 -5.13 -4.14
C SER A 80 -17.51 -4.40 -3.16
N GLY A 81 -18.00 -4.17 -1.93
CA GLY A 81 -17.28 -3.40 -0.89
C GLY A 81 -15.90 -3.95 -0.52
N ASP A 82 -15.72 -5.27 -0.61
CA ASP A 82 -14.46 -5.99 -0.40
C ASP A 82 -13.46 -5.85 -1.55
N THR A 83 -13.79 -5.11 -2.63
CA THR A 83 -12.90 -4.94 -3.78
C THR A 83 -11.69 -4.08 -3.40
N PRO A 84 -10.45 -4.60 -3.53
CA PRO A 84 -9.24 -3.83 -3.26
C PRO A 84 -8.99 -2.79 -4.36
N VAL A 85 -8.80 -1.54 -3.95
CA VAL A 85 -8.51 -0.39 -4.80
C VAL A 85 -7.13 0.16 -4.46
N LEU A 86 -6.30 0.33 -5.48
CA LEU A 86 -5.01 1.00 -5.37
C LEU A 86 -5.21 2.52 -5.39
N LEU A 87 -4.70 3.21 -4.37
CA LEU A 87 -4.71 4.67 -4.28
C LEU A 87 -3.46 5.28 -4.94
N ALA A 88 -3.52 6.58 -5.23
CA ALA A 88 -2.41 7.29 -5.86
C ALA A 88 -1.13 7.26 -5.03
N ASP A 89 -1.22 7.23 -3.70
CA ASP A 89 -0.04 7.13 -2.82
C ASP A 89 0.61 5.74 -2.84
N GLY A 90 -0.05 4.74 -3.44
CA GLY A 90 0.40 3.36 -3.55
C GLY A 90 -0.27 2.40 -2.57
N THR A 91 -1.01 2.89 -1.57
CA THR A 91 -1.76 2.03 -0.63
C THR A 91 -2.87 1.27 -1.34
N VAL A 92 -3.26 0.12 -0.77
CA VAL A 92 -4.35 -0.70 -1.29
C VAL A 92 -5.36 -0.92 -0.18
N LYS A 93 -6.59 -0.44 -0.40
CA LYS A 93 -7.69 -0.52 0.57
C LYS A 93 -8.95 -1.04 -0.10
N GLU A 94 -9.79 -1.71 0.68
CA GLU A 94 -11.13 -2.07 0.23
C GLU A 94 -11.95 -0.81 -0.06
N ILE A 95 -12.73 -0.81 -1.14
CA ILE A 95 -13.52 0.36 -1.56
C ILE A 95 -14.53 0.80 -0.48
N GLU A 96 -15.04 -0.14 0.32
CA GLU A 96 -15.90 0.18 1.47
C GLU A 96 -15.16 1.01 2.52
N LYS A 97 -13.91 0.66 2.87
CA LYS A 97 -13.11 1.44 3.82
C LYS A 97 -12.78 2.82 3.28
N ILE A 98 -12.48 2.92 1.97
CA ILE A 98 -12.27 4.21 1.32
C ILE A 98 -13.53 5.07 1.42
N TYR A 99 -14.71 4.48 1.22
CA TYR A 99 -15.98 5.18 1.36
C TYR A 99 -16.18 5.72 2.78
N GLU A 100 -16.05 4.88 3.81
CA GLU A 100 -16.27 5.30 5.20
C GLU A 100 -15.27 6.39 5.63
N GLU A 101 -13.98 6.26 5.30
CA GLU A 101 -12.95 7.29 5.60
C GLU A 101 -13.23 8.65 4.94
N ASN A 102 -13.95 8.66 3.81
CA ASN A 102 -14.27 9.89 3.07
C ASN A 102 -15.69 10.40 3.34
N LYS A 103 -16.55 9.60 4.00
CA LYS A 103 -17.90 10.03 4.41
C LYS A 103 -17.85 11.20 5.37
N GLU A 104 -16.88 11.20 6.29
CA GLU A 104 -16.69 12.28 7.27
C GLU A 104 -15.99 13.51 6.68
N LYS A 105 -15.20 13.34 5.61
CA LYS A 105 -14.38 14.41 5.02
C LYS A 105 -15.05 15.11 3.84
N GLY A 106 -15.91 14.40 3.12
CA GLY A 106 -16.61 14.88 1.94
C GLY A 106 -17.97 15.50 2.28
N LYS A 107 -18.63 16.03 1.26
CA LYS A 107 -19.99 16.57 1.37
C LYS A 107 -21.00 15.52 0.87
N ILE A 108 -21.92 15.10 1.72
CA ILE A 108 -23.05 14.27 1.30
C ILE A 108 -23.97 15.13 0.43
N ILE A 109 -24.12 14.77 -0.84
CA ILE A 109 -24.97 15.50 -1.81
C ILE A 109 -26.29 14.78 -2.09
N LYS A 110 -26.38 13.50 -1.74
CA LYS A 110 -27.60 12.69 -1.82
C LYS A 110 -27.54 11.60 -0.78
N GLU A 111 -28.60 11.41 -0.02
CA GLU A 111 -28.77 10.30 0.91
C GLU A 111 -30.24 9.84 0.86
N THR A 112 -30.43 8.60 0.44
CA THR A 112 -31.71 7.90 0.44
C THR A 112 -31.52 6.53 1.09
N GLU A 113 -32.60 5.78 1.30
CA GLU A 113 -32.50 4.41 1.84
C GLU A 113 -31.68 3.45 0.95
N GLU A 114 -31.62 3.73 -0.36
CA GLU A 114 -31.00 2.88 -1.37
C GLU A 114 -29.66 3.41 -1.88
N GLU A 115 -29.39 4.71 -1.80
CA GLU A 115 -28.19 5.33 -2.36
C GLU A 115 -27.66 6.48 -1.49
N THR A 116 -26.35 6.53 -1.34
CA THR A 116 -25.64 7.69 -0.79
C THR A 116 -24.53 8.12 -1.72
N ILE A 117 -24.42 9.44 -1.95
CA ILE A 117 -23.39 10.04 -2.81
C ILE A 117 -22.63 11.09 -2.00
N ILE A 118 -21.31 10.94 -1.98
CA ILE A 118 -20.37 11.87 -1.34
C ILE A 118 -19.58 12.59 -2.43
N GLU A 119 -19.60 13.92 -2.42
CA GLU A 119 -18.63 14.75 -3.14
C GLU A 119 -17.33 14.83 -2.35
N CYS A 120 -16.24 14.40 -2.97
CA CYS A 120 -14.92 14.36 -2.34
C CYS A 120 -14.25 15.74 -2.36
N ASN A 121 -13.44 16.03 -1.35
CA ASN A 121 -12.69 17.29 -1.20
C ASN A 121 -11.47 17.43 -2.15
N GLY A 122 -11.23 16.44 -3.02
CA GLY A 122 -10.10 16.41 -3.98
C GLY A 122 -8.79 15.78 -3.46
N GLU A 123 -8.72 15.36 -2.20
CA GLU A 123 -7.55 14.68 -1.63
C GLU A 123 -7.42 13.23 -2.14
N LEU A 124 -8.56 12.54 -2.28
CA LEU A 124 -8.60 11.17 -2.77
C LEU A 124 -8.24 11.13 -4.26
N LYS A 125 -7.14 10.44 -4.59
CA LYS A 125 -6.62 10.29 -5.95
C LYS A 125 -6.34 8.83 -6.26
N LEU A 126 -6.51 8.44 -7.51
CA LEU A 126 -6.32 7.07 -8.00
C LEU A 126 -5.48 7.07 -9.29
N PRO A 127 -4.70 6.01 -9.56
CA PRO A 127 -4.22 5.72 -10.91
C PRO A 127 -5.40 5.33 -11.81
N SER A 128 -5.46 5.92 -12.99
CA SER A 128 -6.49 5.70 -14.01
C SER A 128 -5.84 5.54 -15.38
N ILE A 129 -6.53 4.92 -16.33
CA ILE A 129 -6.07 4.81 -17.72
C ILE A 129 -6.77 5.91 -18.52
N ASN A 130 -5.99 6.75 -19.21
CA ASN A 130 -6.54 7.72 -20.14
C ASN A 130 -6.98 7.00 -21.42
N PRO A 131 -8.28 7.03 -21.78
CA PRO A 131 -8.79 6.26 -22.92
C PRO A 131 -8.29 6.76 -24.28
N LYS A 132 -7.71 7.97 -24.37
CA LYS A 132 -7.20 8.53 -25.64
C LYS A 132 -5.80 8.04 -25.98
N ASN A 133 -4.94 7.89 -24.97
CA ASN A 133 -3.52 7.55 -25.16
C ASN A 133 -3.10 6.24 -24.46
N LEU A 134 -4.02 5.61 -23.71
CA LEU A 134 -3.86 4.37 -22.95
C LEU A 134 -2.75 4.42 -21.88
N LYS A 135 -2.30 5.62 -21.51
CA LYS A 135 -1.31 5.82 -20.45
C LYS A 135 -1.98 5.91 -19.09
N CYS A 136 -1.25 5.45 -18.07
CA CYS A 136 -1.67 5.58 -16.68
C CYS A 136 -1.44 7.02 -16.20
N GLU A 137 -2.45 7.64 -15.59
CA GLU A 137 -2.43 9.00 -15.06
C GLU A 137 -3.04 9.01 -13.65
N ILE A 138 -2.58 9.89 -12.77
CA ILE A 138 -3.22 10.11 -11.47
C ILE A 138 -4.40 11.09 -11.64
N LYS A 139 -5.59 10.71 -11.18
CA LYS A 139 -6.79 11.57 -11.23
C LYS A 139 -7.45 11.69 -9.84
N PRO A 140 -7.99 12.87 -9.50
CA PRO A 140 -8.81 13.02 -8.30
C PRO A 140 -10.15 12.31 -8.46
N VAL A 141 -10.65 11.76 -7.37
CA VAL A 141 -12.01 11.23 -7.27
C VAL A 141 -12.94 12.38 -6.98
N LYS A 142 -13.97 12.54 -7.80
CA LYS A 142 -14.98 13.59 -7.62
C LYS A 142 -16.11 13.15 -6.71
N TYR A 143 -16.61 11.93 -6.92
CA TYR A 143 -17.74 11.37 -6.20
C TYR A 143 -17.48 9.94 -5.77
N LEU A 144 -17.98 9.58 -4.59
CA LEU A 144 -18.09 8.20 -4.10
C LEU A 144 -19.58 7.84 -3.97
N TYR A 145 -19.92 6.66 -4.45
CA TYR A 145 -21.30 6.15 -4.48
C TYR A 145 -21.38 4.89 -3.63
N LYS A 146 -22.38 4.81 -2.75
CA LYS A 146 -22.75 3.58 -2.03
C LYS A 146 -24.21 3.28 -2.34
N GLN A 147 -24.47 2.12 -2.92
CA GLN A 147 -25.81 1.72 -3.35
C GLN A 147 -26.16 0.35 -2.78
N LYS A 148 -27.42 0.18 -2.37
CA LYS A 148 -28.01 -1.13 -2.10
C LYS A 148 -28.55 -1.69 -3.40
N ILE A 149 -27.92 -2.76 -3.88
CA ILE A 149 -28.32 -3.44 -5.11
C ILE A 149 -29.13 -4.70 -4.78
N LYS A 150 -30.18 -4.96 -5.56
CA LYS A 150 -30.97 -6.20 -5.51
C LYS A 150 -30.65 -7.15 -6.67
N GLU A 151 -29.83 -6.71 -7.62
CA GLU A 151 -29.40 -7.49 -8.78
C GLU A 151 -28.23 -8.43 -8.44
N PRO A 152 -28.09 -9.56 -9.18
CA PRO A 152 -26.97 -10.46 -8.98
C PRO A 152 -25.63 -9.80 -9.35
N LEU A 153 -24.58 -10.17 -8.60
CA LEU A 153 -23.21 -9.81 -8.90
C LEU A 153 -22.54 -10.86 -9.80
N PHE A 154 -21.71 -10.39 -10.71
CA PHE A 154 -20.91 -11.19 -11.63
C PHE A 154 -19.46 -11.24 -11.13
N THR A 155 -18.88 -12.44 -11.09
CA THR A 155 -17.45 -12.61 -10.82
C THR A 155 -16.73 -12.88 -12.13
N ILE A 156 -15.84 -11.96 -12.52
CA ILE A 156 -15.02 -12.12 -13.71
C ILE A 156 -13.67 -12.67 -13.28
N LEU A 157 -13.28 -13.80 -13.85
CA LEU A 157 -11.99 -14.44 -13.63
C LEU A 157 -11.19 -14.44 -14.94
N THR A 158 -9.97 -13.92 -14.91
CA THR A 158 -9.06 -13.95 -16.06
C THR A 158 -8.13 -15.15 -16.00
N ALA A 159 -7.58 -15.59 -17.13
CA ALA A 159 -6.54 -16.62 -17.20
C ALA A 159 -5.27 -16.28 -16.40
N SER A 160 -5.03 -14.99 -16.14
CA SER A 160 -3.95 -14.51 -15.27
C SER A 160 -4.22 -14.73 -13.77
N GLY A 161 -5.44 -15.14 -13.40
CA GLY A 161 -5.89 -15.31 -12.02
C GLY A 161 -6.40 -14.05 -11.34
N ARG A 162 -6.51 -12.93 -12.07
CA ARG A 162 -7.19 -11.73 -11.56
C ARG A 162 -8.69 -11.99 -11.48
N ARG A 163 -9.30 -11.52 -10.39
CA ARG A 163 -10.75 -11.59 -10.17
C ARG A 163 -11.30 -10.21 -9.81
N ILE A 164 -12.51 -9.92 -10.26
CA ILE A 164 -13.29 -8.76 -9.82
C ILE A 164 -14.77 -9.14 -9.70
N LYS A 165 -15.47 -8.61 -8.70
CA LYS A 165 -16.89 -8.82 -8.47
C LYS A 165 -17.64 -7.51 -8.72
N VAL A 166 -18.54 -7.52 -9.70
CA VAL A 166 -19.17 -6.32 -10.26
C VAL A 166 -20.65 -6.53 -10.52
N THR A 167 -21.41 -5.45 -10.67
CA THR A 167 -22.78 -5.52 -11.19
C THR A 167 -22.79 -5.87 -12.68
N GLY A 168 -23.91 -6.40 -13.18
CA GLY A 168 -24.02 -6.83 -14.59
C GLY A 168 -23.81 -5.71 -15.60
N GLU A 169 -24.14 -4.48 -15.23
CA GLU A 169 -23.98 -3.30 -16.07
C GLU A 169 -22.57 -2.67 -16.01
N HIS A 170 -21.68 -3.15 -15.13
CA HIS A 170 -20.34 -2.59 -14.97
C HIS A 170 -19.53 -2.71 -16.28
N PRO A 171 -19.04 -1.60 -16.87
CA PRO A 171 -18.33 -1.65 -18.13
C PRO A 171 -16.85 -2.02 -17.92
N LEU A 172 -16.37 -3.00 -18.68
CA LEU A 172 -14.96 -3.38 -18.75
C LEU A 172 -14.42 -3.12 -20.14
N LEU A 173 -13.16 -2.71 -20.22
CA LEU A 173 -12.50 -2.45 -21.48
C LEU A 173 -12.02 -3.78 -22.08
N VAL A 174 -12.55 -4.15 -23.23
CA VAL A 174 -12.31 -5.43 -23.92
C VAL A 174 -11.78 -5.18 -25.33
N ILE A 175 -10.95 -6.08 -25.84
CA ILE A 175 -10.52 -6.08 -27.24
C ILE A 175 -11.51 -6.91 -28.08
N ARG A 176 -12.35 -6.24 -28.88
CA ARG A 176 -13.27 -6.83 -29.89
C ARG A 176 -13.27 -5.95 -31.14
N ASN A 177 -12.39 -6.26 -32.09
CA ASN A 177 -12.11 -5.40 -33.27
C ASN A 177 -11.79 -3.96 -32.81
N GLY A 178 -10.77 -3.84 -31.95
CA GLY A 178 -10.41 -2.62 -31.23
C GLY A 178 -10.88 -2.62 -29.76
N LEU A 179 -10.45 -1.61 -29.00
CA LEU A 179 -10.81 -1.45 -27.59
C LEU A 179 -12.22 -0.88 -27.45
N LYS A 180 -13.09 -1.59 -26.74
CA LYS A 180 -14.49 -1.19 -26.50
C LYS A 180 -14.89 -1.50 -25.07
N PHE A 181 -15.74 -0.66 -24.48
CA PHE A 181 -16.37 -0.99 -23.20
C PHE A 181 -17.52 -1.96 -23.43
N VAL A 182 -17.49 -3.09 -22.73
CA VAL A 182 -18.50 -4.15 -22.75
C VAL A 182 -19.02 -4.33 -21.33
N LYS A 183 -20.33 -4.50 -21.15
CA LYS A 183 -20.92 -4.71 -19.83
C LYS A 183 -20.52 -6.07 -19.29
N ALA A 184 -20.37 -6.20 -17.97
CA ALA A 184 -19.98 -7.46 -17.33
C ALA A 184 -20.89 -8.64 -17.72
N LYS A 185 -22.19 -8.42 -17.84
CA LYS A 185 -23.17 -9.45 -18.24
C LYS A 185 -23.10 -9.87 -19.71
N GLU A 186 -22.37 -9.12 -20.55
CA GLU A 186 -22.21 -9.35 -22.00
C GLU A 186 -20.83 -9.92 -22.35
N LEU A 187 -19.98 -10.16 -21.35
CA LEU A 187 -18.71 -10.84 -21.52
C LEU A 187 -18.93 -12.32 -21.84
N ILE A 188 -18.05 -12.84 -22.69
CA ILE A 188 -17.99 -14.27 -23.02
C ILE A 188 -16.60 -14.82 -22.69
N GLU A 189 -16.53 -16.13 -22.45
CA GLU A 189 -15.24 -16.78 -22.25
C GLU A 189 -14.34 -16.58 -23.48
N GLY A 190 -13.07 -16.25 -23.24
CA GLY A 190 -12.11 -15.89 -24.29
C GLY A 190 -11.98 -14.40 -24.56
N ASP A 191 -12.86 -13.53 -24.02
CA ASP A 191 -12.68 -12.09 -24.11
C ASP A 191 -11.36 -11.63 -23.44
N TYR A 192 -10.61 -10.77 -24.14
CA TYR A 192 -9.41 -10.14 -23.62
C TYR A 192 -9.76 -8.84 -22.89
N VAL A 193 -9.73 -8.88 -21.56
CA VAL A 193 -9.96 -7.72 -20.69
C VAL A 193 -8.66 -6.94 -20.50
N ALA A 194 -8.70 -5.63 -20.76
CA ALA A 194 -7.54 -4.76 -20.65
C ALA A 194 -7.10 -4.57 -19.19
N ILE A 195 -5.78 -4.60 -18.98
CA ILE A 195 -5.13 -4.25 -17.71
C ILE A 195 -4.04 -3.21 -17.98
N PRO A 196 -3.68 -2.36 -17.00
CA PRO A 196 -2.54 -1.48 -17.17
C PRO A 196 -1.26 -2.30 -17.29
N ARG A 197 -0.38 -1.94 -18.24
CA ARG A 197 0.95 -2.56 -18.38
C ARG A 197 1.90 -2.18 -17.25
N ARG A 198 1.77 -0.95 -16.76
CA ARG A 198 2.49 -0.38 -15.64
C ARG A 198 1.58 0.60 -14.93
N ILE A 199 1.66 0.62 -13.60
CA ILE A 199 0.95 1.59 -12.77
C ILE A 199 1.92 2.65 -12.23
N ILE A 200 1.43 3.89 -12.11
CA ILE A 200 2.18 4.99 -11.49
C ILE A 200 1.60 5.31 -10.10
N THR A 201 2.44 5.76 -9.20
CA THR A 201 2.07 6.19 -7.84
C THR A 201 2.81 7.48 -7.48
N LEU A 202 2.37 8.15 -6.41
CA LEU A 202 2.99 9.31 -5.78
C LEU A 202 3.64 8.82 -4.46
N PRO A 203 4.89 8.34 -4.51
CA PRO A 203 5.48 7.65 -3.37
C PRO A 203 5.76 8.60 -2.19
N LYS A 204 5.66 8.06 -0.97
CA LYS A 204 5.98 8.74 0.29
C LYS A 204 6.82 7.81 1.15
N ASN A 205 8.06 8.22 1.44
CA ASN A 205 9.00 7.42 2.24
C ASN A 205 9.01 7.81 3.73
N SER A 206 8.34 8.87 4.15
CA SER A 206 8.29 9.22 5.58
C SER A 206 7.49 8.18 6.36
N LEU A 207 7.97 7.78 7.53
CA LEU A 207 7.21 6.93 8.44
C LEU A 207 6.36 7.81 9.36
N GLU A 208 5.07 7.49 9.44
CA GLU A 208 4.14 8.13 10.37
C GLU A 208 4.18 7.30 11.66
N ILE A 209 4.67 7.90 12.74
CA ILE A 209 4.71 7.30 14.07
C ILE A 209 3.45 7.74 14.81
N ASP A 210 2.78 6.79 15.47
CA ASP A 210 1.62 7.08 16.32
C ASP A 210 1.93 8.18 17.36
N PRO A 211 1.15 9.29 17.39
CA PRO A 211 1.41 10.43 18.27
C PRO A 211 1.44 10.09 19.76
N LEU A 212 0.56 9.18 20.22
CA LEU A 212 0.53 8.74 21.62
C LEU A 212 1.81 8.00 21.99
N THR A 213 2.30 7.18 21.06
CA THR A 213 3.57 6.51 21.21
C THR A 213 4.73 7.51 21.23
N GLN A 214 4.71 8.53 20.37
CA GLN A 214 5.71 9.58 20.35
C GLN A 214 5.74 10.38 21.67
N GLU A 215 4.58 10.74 22.23
CA GLU A 215 4.49 11.41 23.53
C GLU A 215 5.09 10.55 24.66
N THR A 216 4.79 9.25 24.66
CA THR A 216 5.35 8.29 25.62
C THR A 216 6.87 8.20 25.51
N VAL A 217 7.39 8.23 24.27
CA VAL A 217 8.82 8.22 23.97
C VAL A 217 9.50 9.46 24.51
N THR A 218 8.96 10.65 24.24
CA THR A 218 9.52 11.92 24.72
C THR A 218 9.63 11.92 26.25
N LYS A 219 8.54 11.61 26.96
CA LYS A 219 8.55 11.54 28.44
C LYS A 219 9.58 10.56 28.98
N PHE A 220 9.78 9.43 28.30
CA PHE A 220 10.78 8.45 28.70
C PHE A 220 12.21 8.95 28.47
N VAL A 221 12.48 9.55 27.30
CA VAL A 221 13.79 10.11 26.97
C VAL A 221 14.17 11.20 27.96
N ASP A 222 13.27 12.15 28.23
CA ASP A 222 13.48 13.24 29.18
C ASP A 222 13.86 12.70 30.58
N ALA A 223 13.19 11.63 31.03
CA ALA A 223 13.46 11.01 32.32
C ALA A 223 14.82 10.27 32.37
N VAL A 224 15.26 9.69 31.26
CA VAL A 224 16.59 9.06 31.14
C VAL A 224 17.68 10.13 31.10
N GLU A 225 17.52 11.18 30.31
CA GLU A 225 18.49 12.28 30.20
C GLU A 225 18.63 13.02 31.52
N SER A 226 17.52 13.33 32.21
CA SER A 226 17.53 13.91 33.55
C SER A 226 18.33 13.04 34.53
N ARG A 227 18.21 11.71 34.41
CA ARG A 227 18.97 10.79 35.27
C ARG A 227 20.46 10.78 34.93
N ILE A 228 20.82 10.75 33.65
CA ILE A 228 22.22 10.85 33.17
C ILE A 228 22.85 12.14 33.71
N GLY A 229 22.18 13.28 33.60
CA GLY A 229 22.66 14.55 34.16
C GLY A 229 22.88 14.49 35.67
N LEU A 230 21.99 13.85 36.43
CA LEU A 230 22.17 13.66 37.88
C LEU A 230 23.39 12.79 38.23
N ILE A 231 23.70 11.80 37.40
CA ILE A 231 24.87 10.93 37.59
C ILE A 231 26.16 11.67 37.28
N GLU A 232 26.19 12.38 36.16
CA GLU A 232 27.32 13.21 35.77
C GLU A 232 27.59 14.28 36.83
N TYR A 233 26.54 14.92 37.34
CA TYR A 233 26.62 15.85 38.45
C TYR A 233 27.15 15.19 39.73
N ALA A 234 26.63 14.01 40.10
CA ALA A 234 27.10 13.28 41.28
C ALA A 234 28.58 12.90 41.16
N ASN A 235 29.04 12.47 39.98
CA ASN A 235 30.44 12.18 39.71
C ASN A 235 31.30 13.46 39.81
N PHE A 236 30.89 14.54 39.16
CA PHE A 236 31.58 15.82 39.19
C PHE A 236 31.77 16.37 40.61
N VAL A 237 30.70 16.34 41.41
CA VAL A 237 30.74 16.85 42.79
C VAL A 237 31.56 15.92 43.70
N ASN A 238 31.51 14.61 43.48
CA ASN A 238 32.37 13.66 44.19
C ASN A 238 33.86 13.88 43.86
N ASP A 239 34.20 14.13 42.60
CA ASP A 239 35.57 14.46 42.17
C ASP A 239 36.07 15.77 42.80
N GLY A 240 35.15 16.70 43.09
CA GLY A 240 35.39 17.92 43.86
C GLY A 240 35.54 17.72 45.38
N GLY A 241 35.54 16.48 45.89
CA GLY A 241 35.81 16.14 47.29
C GLY A 241 34.58 15.99 48.19
N PHE A 242 33.36 16.06 47.64
CA PHE A 242 32.15 15.86 48.44
C PHE A 242 31.89 14.38 48.73
N SER A 243 31.45 14.07 49.95
CA SER A 243 31.11 12.68 50.32
C SER A 243 29.79 12.22 49.69
N ILE A 244 29.68 10.91 49.42
CA ILE A 244 28.45 10.25 48.94
C ILE A 244 27.22 10.63 49.79
N SER A 245 27.39 10.76 51.12
CA SER A 245 26.30 11.15 52.04
C SER A 245 25.78 12.55 51.75
N SER A 246 26.69 13.51 51.52
CA SER A 246 26.34 14.91 51.25
C SER A 246 25.63 15.03 49.89
N ILE A 247 26.12 14.32 48.88
CA ILE A 247 25.50 14.28 47.55
C ILE A 247 24.09 13.67 47.62
N ALA A 248 23.94 12.55 48.32
CA ALA A 248 22.65 11.88 48.53
C ALA A 248 21.62 12.79 49.22
N GLN A 249 22.04 13.52 50.26
CA GLN A 249 21.19 14.45 50.98
C GLN A 249 20.77 15.63 50.10
N ASN A 250 21.70 16.25 49.38
CA ASN A 250 21.43 17.40 48.52
C ASN A 250 20.51 17.07 47.34
N LEU A 251 20.65 15.88 46.76
CA LEU A 251 19.81 15.43 45.64
C LEU A 251 18.49 14.78 46.07
N GLY A 252 18.32 14.48 47.37
CA GLY A 252 17.16 13.72 47.86
C GLY A 252 17.13 12.26 47.35
N ILE A 253 18.30 11.66 47.09
CA ILE A 253 18.44 10.33 46.48
C ILE A 253 19.03 9.35 47.51
N PRO A 254 18.58 8.07 47.56
CA PRO A 254 19.16 7.09 48.48
C PRO A 254 20.68 6.93 48.30
N ARG A 255 21.43 6.91 49.41
CA ARG A 255 22.90 6.82 49.43
C ARG A 255 23.46 5.67 48.59
N GLU A 256 22.81 4.51 48.62
CA GLU A 256 23.21 3.35 47.81
C GLU A 256 23.08 3.58 46.30
N THR A 257 22.14 4.42 45.86
CA THR A 257 22.00 4.77 44.45
C THR A 257 23.17 5.67 44.00
N VAL A 258 23.50 6.68 44.80
CA VAL A 258 24.64 7.58 44.54
C VAL A 258 25.96 6.81 44.57
N LYS A 259 26.13 5.87 45.52
CA LYS A 259 27.29 5.00 45.60
C LYS A 259 27.50 4.18 44.30
N LYS A 260 26.44 3.60 43.76
CA LYS A 260 26.48 2.85 42.48
C LYS A 260 26.83 3.75 41.29
N TRP A 261 26.35 4.99 41.29
CA TRP A 261 26.67 5.96 40.24
C TRP A 261 28.16 6.27 40.20
N ILE A 262 28.77 6.50 41.37
CA ILE A 262 30.18 6.89 41.53
C ILE A 262 31.13 5.70 41.34
N SER A 263 30.74 4.48 41.73
CA SER A 263 31.62 3.31 41.65
C SER A 263 31.84 2.77 40.23
N ASN A 264 31.46 3.51 39.19
CA ASN A 264 31.43 3.07 37.80
C ASN A 264 30.66 1.76 37.55
N ASP A 265 29.82 1.33 38.51
CA ASP A 265 28.75 0.35 38.31
C ASP A 265 27.58 1.08 37.62
N LEU A 266 27.94 1.81 36.56
CA LEU A 266 27.09 2.73 35.84
C LEU A 266 26.01 1.89 35.18
N PRO A 267 24.74 2.10 35.55
CA PRO A 267 23.65 1.39 34.95
C PRO A 267 23.64 1.59 33.45
N TYR A 268 22.93 0.66 32.84
CA TYR A 268 22.54 0.51 31.45
C TYR A 268 22.33 1.81 30.62
N TYR A 269 22.11 2.97 31.25
CA TYR A 269 21.79 4.22 30.57
C TYR A 269 22.93 4.91 29.80
N LEU A 270 24.20 4.66 30.11
CA LEU A 270 25.30 5.20 29.28
C LEU A 270 25.32 4.60 27.86
N GLN A 271 24.58 3.52 27.63
CA GLN A 271 24.40 2.99 26.28
C GLN A 271 23.43 3.85 25.45
N PHE A 272 22.56 4.65 26.07
CA PHE A 272 21.67 5.57 25.37
C PHE A 272 22.45 6.71 24.71
N THR A 273 23.54 7.20 25.29
CA THR A 273 24.35 8.30 24.71
C THR A 273 24.94 7.95 23.35
N LYS A 274 25.01 6.66 23.01
CA LYS A 274 25.47 6.16 21.71
C LYS A 274 24.36 6.10 20.66
N LEU A 275 23.10 6.29 21.04
CA LEU A 275 21.96 6.29 20.12
C LEU A 275 21.75 7.69 19.56
N LYS A 276 21.61 7.78 18.23
CA LYS A 276 21.31 9.04 17.55
C LYS A 276 19.82 9.37 17.52
N ARG A 277 18.98 8.33 17.55
CA ARG A 277 17.53 8.39 17.36
C ARG A 277 16.85 7.32 18.22
N PRO A 278 16.81 7.50 19.54
CA PRO A 278 16.19 6.52 20.43
C PRO A 278 14.66 6.52 20.26
N PHE A 279 14.06 5.34 20.42
CA PHE A 279 12.62 5.18 20.60
C PHE A 279 12.35 4.38 21.87
N ALA A 280 11.45 4.86 22.70
CA ALA A 280 11.07 4.20 23.92
C ALA A 280 9.56 4.21 24.13
N ALA A 281 8.92 3.05 24.06
CA ALA A 281 7.57 2.92 24.59
C ALA A 281 7.59 1.90 25.73
N GLY A 282 7.22 2.33 26.93
CA GLY A 282 7.14 1.52 28.15
C GLY A 282 6.94 2.43 29.36
N LYS A 283 5.93 2.13 30.19
CA LYS A 283 5.48 2.99 31.31
C LYS A 283 6.48 3.10 32.48
N SER A 284 7.64 2.43 32.45
CA SER A 284 8.49 2.28 33.63
C SER A 284 9.99 2.23 33.32
N ILE A 285 10.76 2.99 34.12
CA ILE A 285 12.23 3.05 34.18
C ILE A 285 12.78 2.00 35.16
N LYS A 286 12.03 0.93 35.48
CA LYS A 286 12.60 -0.20 36.22
C LYS A 286 13.82 -0.72 35.45
N TYR A 287 14.80 -1.32 36.13
CA TYR A 287 15.95 -1.98 35.52
C TYR A 287 15.49 -3.04 34.50
N THR A 288 15.15 -2.62 33.28
CA THR A 288 14.72 -3.53 32.22
C THR A 288 15.96 -4.10 31.58
N ARG A 289 16.00 -5.42 31.38
CA ARG A 289 17.14 -6.10 30.73
C ARG A 289 17.19 -5.88 29.21
N THR A 290 16.23 -5.17 28.63
CA THR A 290 16.10 -5.04 27.16
C THR A 290 16.66 -3.72 26.72
N PHE A 291 17.74 -3.67 25.93
CA PHE A 291 18.40 -2.44 25.43
C PHE A 291 17.48 -1.55 24.57
N PRO A 292 17.57 -0.21 24.65
CA PRO A 292 16.90 0.67 23.69
C PRO A 292 17.42 0.39 22.29
N ILE A 293 16.69 0.91 21.31
CA ILE A 293 17.00 0.69 19.90
C ILE A 293 17.07 2.04 19.19
N GLU A 294 17.86 2.06 18.12
CA GLU A 294 17.73 3.15 17.14
C GLU A 294 16.47 2.91 16.30
N THR A 295 15.73 3.96 15.96
CA THR A 295 14.57 3.83 15.09
C THR A 295 14.67 4.73 13.86
N PRO A 296 14.44 4.19 12.67
CA PRO A 296 14.31 5.00 11.47
C PRO A 296 13.07 5.89 11.52
N THR A 297 13.20 7.14 11.06
CA THR A 297 12.08 8.07 10.82
C THR A 297 11.62 8.08 9.37
N ASN A 298 12.39 7.44 8.49
CA ASN A 298 12.11 7.32 7.08
C ASN A 298 12.30 5.87 6.64
N LEU A 299 11.50 5.46 5.67
CA LEU A 299 11.58 4.18 5.01
C LEU A 299 12.75 4.17 4.03
N THR A 300 13.87 3.63 4.50
CA THR A 300 15.07 3.40 3.68
C THR A 300 14.96 2.08 2.90
N PRO A 301 15.73 1.91 1.82
CA PRO A 301 15.81 0.61 1.14
C PRO A 301 16.23 -0.53 2.07
N GLU A 302 17.12 -0.28 3.03
CA GLU A 302 17.55 -1.27 4.03
C GLU A 302 16.42 -1.64 5.01
N LEU A 303 15.61 -0.68 5.43
CA LEU A 303 14.46 -0.96 6.29
C LEU A 303 13.41 -1.78 5.53
N ALA A 304 13.16 -1.45 4.27
CA ALA A 304 12.26 -2.22 3.43
C ALA A 304 12.77 -3.64 3.15
N GLU A 305 14.08 -3.81 2.97
CA GLU A 305 14.71 -5.14 2.88
C GLU A 305 14.50 -5.96 4.17
N PHE A 306 14.64 -5.32 5.34
CA PHE A 306 14.33 -5.95 6.63
C PHE A 306 12.87 -6.40 6.69
N PHE A 307 11.92 -5.57 6.26
CA PHE A 307 10.50 -5.95 6.21
C PHE A 307 10.22 -7.09 5.22
N GLY A 308 10.94 -7.14 4.10
CA GLY A 308 10.84 -8.27 3.16
C GLY A 308 11.13 -9.60 3.89
N TYR A 309 12.27 -9.67 4.58
CA TYR A 309 12.63 -10.85 5.38
C TYR A 309 11.73 -11.09 6.59
N LEU A 310 11.29 -10.03 7.28
CA LEU A 310 10.39 -10.13 8.44
C LEU A 310 9.07 -10.79 8.07
N ILE A 311 8.50 -10.39 6.93
CA ILE A 311 7.20 -10.91 6.49
C ILE A 311 7.36 -12.32 5.91
N SER A 312 8.41 -12.55 5.12
CA SER A 312 8.62 -13.79 4.36
C SER A 312 9.20 -14.94 5.18
N GLU A 313 10.24 -14.69 5.99
CA GLU A 313 11.07 -15.75 6.59
C GLU A 313 11.05 -15.76 8.12
N CYS A 314 10.61 -14.67 8.76
CA CYS A 314 10.61 -14.60 10.21
C CYS A 314 9.36 -15.21 10.85
N ASP A 315 9.61 -15.95 11.93
CA ASP A 315 8.61 -16.16 12.98
C ASP A 315 8.64 -14.98 13.96
N GLU A 316 7.47 -14.50 14.33
CA GLU A 316 7.31 -13.43 15.30
C GLU A 316 6.57 -13.93 16.55
N TYR A 317 7.03 -13.52 17.72
CA TYR A 317 6.36 -13.80 18.99
C TYR A 317 6.21 -12.53 19.79
N TRP A 318 4.96 -12.12 20.03
CA TRP A 318 4.62 -10.94 20.81
C TRP A 318 3.72 -11.34 22.00
N ASN A 319 4.26 -11.26 23.22
CA ASN A 319 3.51 -11.51 24.46
C ASN A 319 3.24 -10.20 25.19
N LYS A 320 2.01 -9.69 25.04
CA LYS A 320 1.55 -8.41 25.64
C LYS A 320 1.53 -8.44 27.17
N LYS A 321 1.28 -9.60 27.80
CA LYS A 321 1.24 -9.72 29.27
C LYS A 321 2.61 -9.51 29.89
N THR A 322 3.65 -10.06 29.27
CA THR A 322 5.03 -9.96 29.77
C THR A 322 5.86 -8.86 29.09
N ASN A 323 5.27 -8.12 28.14
CA ASN A 323 5.96 -7.19 27.25
C ASN A 323 7.22 -7.81 26.61
N SER A 324 7.12 -9.06 26.16
CA SER A 324 8.24 -9.73 25.49
C SER A 324 7.97 -9.88 24.01
N TYR A 325 8.92 -9.42 23.19
CA TYR A 325 8.91 -9.61 21.76
C TYR A 325 10.22 -10.16 21.26
N TYR A 326 10.12 -11.09 20.33
CA TYR A 326 11.26 -11.48 19.52
C TYR A 326 10.84 -11.89 18.12
N VAL A 327 11.80 -11.77 17.21
CA VAL A 327 11.73 -12.34 15.86
C VAL A 327 12.82 -13.39 15.69
N ARG A 328 12.52 -14.44 14.93
CA ARG A 328 13.49 -15.48 14.54
C ARG A 328 13.54 -15.58 13.04
N PHE A 329 14.70 -15.33 12.46
CA PHE A 329 14.98 -15.53 11.05
C PHE A 329 15.78 -16.83 10.90
N SER A 330 15.25 -17.81 10.18
CA SER A 330 15.88 -19.13 10.01
C SER A 330 16.10 -19.41 8.54
N ASN A 331 17.32 -19.68 8.12
CA ASN A 331 17.59 -19.96 6.72
C ASN A 331 18.86 -20.82 6.54
N LYS A 332 18.87 -21.68 5.52
CA LYS A 332 20.05 -22.51 5.21
C LYS A 332 21.15 -21.72 4.50
N ASN A 333 20.82 -20.58 3.90
CA ASN A 333 21.79 -19.74 3.21
C ASN A 333 22.45 -18.75 4.18
N GLU A 334 23.75 -18.93 4.44
CA GLU A 334 24.51 -18.09 5.37
C GLU A 334 24.60 -16.63 4.96
N LYS A 335 24.57 -16.33 3.65
CA LYS A 335 24.57 -14.95 3.15
C LYS A 335 23.30 -14.22 3.57
N LEU A 336 22.15 -14.91 3.58
CA LEU A 336 20.89 -14.35 4.07
C LEU A 336 20.93 -14.15 5.59
N ILE A 337 21.47 -15.10 6.36
CA ILE A 337 21.67 -14.97 7.81
C ILE A 337 22.53 -13.74 8.13
N LYS A 338 23.68 -13.60 7.47
CA LYS A 338 24.59 -12.46 7.64
C LYS A 338 23.90 -11.15 7.26
N ARG A 339 23.20 -11.13 6.12
CA ARG A 339 22.48 -9.93 5.66
C ARG A 339 21.40 -9.51 6.64
N PHE A 340 20.60 -10.44 7.14
CA PHE A 340 19.55 -10.14 8.12
C PHE A 340 20.15 -9.51 9.39
N LYS A 341 21.25 -10.06 9.92
CA LYS A 341 21.97 -9.45 11.06
C LYS A 341 22.46 -8.04 10.77
N GLU A 342 23.05 -7.82 9.60
CA GLU A 342 23.50 -6.50 9.17
C GLU A 342 22.34 -5.51 9.12
N LEU A 343 21.19 -5.90 8.57
CA LEU A 343 19.99 -5.06 8.49
C LEU A 343 19.44 -4.72 9.88
N VAL A 344 19.36 -5.71 10.78
CA VAL A 344 18.92 -5.48 12.18
C VAL A 344 19.86 -4.51 12.88
N TRP A 345 21.18 -4.70 12.74
CA TRP A 345 22.16 -3.81 13.34
C TRP A 345 22.13 -2.40 12.73
N LYS A 346 22.03 -2.29 11.40
CA LYS A 346 22.01 -0.99 10.70
C LYS A 346 20.77 -0.17 11.05
N ASN A 347 19.60 -0.79 11.04
CA ASN A 347 18.34 -0.09 11.30
C ASN A 347 18.09 0.16 12.79
N PHE A 348 18.51 -0.76 13.67
CA PHE A 348 18.06 -0.75 15.07
C PHE A 348 19.15 -0.82 16.14
N LYS A 349 20.42 -1.07 15.76
CA LYS A 349 21.54 -1.30 16.71
C LYS A 349 21.31 -2.46 17.68
N ILE A 350 20.49 -3.43 17.31
CA ILE A 350 20.23 -4.63 18.09
C ILE A 350 21.19 -5.74 17.63
N LYS A 351 21.78 -6.48 18.58
CA LYS A 351 22.53 -7.71 18.28
C LYS A 351 21.58 -8.90 18.29
N GLY A 352 21.53 -9.64 17.18
CA GLY A 352 20.84 -10.93 17.12
C GLY A 352 21.70 -12.05 17.73
N LYS A 353 21.07 -12.96 18.47
CA LYS A 353 21.70 -14.19 18.97
C LYS A 353 21.57 -15.29 17.93
N GLU A 354 22.70 -15.83 17.49
CA GLU A 354 22.73 -17.00 16.62
C GLU A 354 22.65 -18.30 17.40
N PHE A 355 21.97 -19.28 16.82
CA PHE A 355 21.94 -20.66 17.27
C PHE A 355 21.46 -21.56 16.12
N GLU A 356 21.63 -22.86 16.27
CA GLU A 356 21.06 -23.84 15.35
C GLU A 356 19.81 -24.47 15.96
N THR A 357 18.80 -24.64 15.13
CA THR A 357 17.60 -25.41 15.51
C THR A 357 17.93 -26.89 15.63
N LYS A 358 17.03 -27.67 16.25
CA LYS A 358 17.15 -29.14 16.33
C LYS A 358 17.35 -29.82 14.97
N ASN A 359 16.91 -29.17 13.89
CA ASN A 359 16.99 -29.68 12.52
C ASN A 359 18.23 -29.16 11.77
N GLY A 360 19.21 -28.57 12.45
CA GLY A 360 20.45 -28.06 11.87
C GLY A 360 20.29 -26.78 11.02
N VAL A 361 19.16 -26.09 11.11
CA VAL A 361 18.96 -24.81 10.41
C VAL A 361 19.50 -23.68 11.28
N LYS A 362 20.42 -22.87 10.73
CA LYS A 362 20.93 -21.66 11.37
C LYS A 362 19.82 -20.63 11.55
N THR A 363 19.76 -20.04 12.74
CA THR A 363 18.71 -19.09 13.12
C THR A 363 19.29 -17.91 13.89
N VAL A 364 18.79 -16.72 13.58
CA VAL A 364 19.06 -15.48 14.31
C VAL A 364 17.82 -15.10 15.10
N ARG A 365 17.93 -15.00 16.43
CA ARG A 365 16.87 -14.46 17.29
C ARG A 365 17.21 -13.03 17.73
N VAL A 366 16.29 -12.11 17.46
CA VAL A 366 16.37 -10.72 17.90
C VAL A 366 15.25 -10.50 18.92
N ALA A 367 15.62 -10.32 20.19
CA ALA A 367 14.67 -10.12 21.29
C ALA A 367 14.70 -8.67 21.76
N SER A 368 13.62 -7.93 21.51
CA SER A 368 13.48 -6.55 21.97
C SER A 368 12.02 -6.11 21.99
N GLN A 369 11.48 -5.81 23.16
CA GLN A 369 10.15 -5.21 23.30
C GLN A 369 10.04 -3.86 22.57
N TYR A 370 11.14 -3.11 22.47
CA TYR A 370 11.12 -1.80 21.82
C TYR A 370 11.02 -1.94 20.30
N LEU A 371 11.58 -3.02 19.73
CA LEU A 371 11.47 -3.30 18.30
C LEU A 371 10.01 -3.41 17.89
N GLY A 372 9.23 -4.35 18.43
CA GLY A 372 7.87 -4.45 17.93
C GLY A 372 6.90 -3.39 18.46
N LYS A 373 7.23 -2.64 19.54
CA LYS A 373 6.49 -1.39 19.83
C LYS A 373 6.73 -0.35 18.74
N PHE A 374 7.97 -0.23 18.27
CA PHE A 374 8.28 0.61 17.11
C PHE A 374 7.50 0.12 15.88
N LEU A 375 7.53 -1.18 15.59
CA LEU A 375 6.79 -1.76 14.46
C LEU A 375 5.28 -1.44 14.56
N GLU A 376 4.65 -1.69 15.71
CA GLU A 376 3.24 -1.34 15.95
C GLU A 376 2.99 0.17 15.76
N SER A 377 3.89 1.03 16.24
CA SER A 377 3.76 2.49 16.14
C SER A 377 3.80 3.05 14.73
N ILE A 378 4.43 2.34 13.79
CA ILE A 378 4.46 2.72 12.37
C ILE A 378 3.40 1.99 11.53
N GLY A 379 2.44 1.34 12.20
CA GLY A 379 1.31 0.65 11.56
C GLY A 379 1.62 -0.77 11.09
N TYR A 380 2.65 -1.44 11.61
CA TYR A 380 2.89 -2.87 11.37
C TYR A 380 2.18 -3.74 12.41
N GLU A 381 1.33 -4.66 11.95
CA GLU A 381 0.66 -5.62 12.83
C GLU A 381 1.60 -6.79 13.20
N THR A 382 2.15 -6.78 14.41
CA THR A 382 3.07 -7.84 14.88
C THR A 382 2.36 -9.14 15.27
N GLY A 383 3.09 -10.26 15.21
CA GLY A 383 2.66 -11.55 15.79
C GLY A 383 1.49 -12.25 15.07
N LYS A 384 1.21 -11.87 13.83
CA LYS A 384 0.16 -12.50 13.00
C LYS A 384 0.60 -13.87 12.48
N LYS A 385 -0.37 -14.76 12.27
CA LYS A 385 -0.14 -16.02 11.53
C LYS A 385 0.11 -15.70 10.05
N SER A 386 0.82 -16.58 9.33
CA SER A 386 1.22 -16.35 7.93
C SER A 386 0.07 -15.98 6.99
N ARG A 387 -1.12 -16.55 7.19
CA ARG A 387 -2.32 -16.26 6.39
C ARG A 387 -2.92 -14.87 6.64
N ASP A 388 -2.66 -14.31 7.82
CA ASP A 388 -3.19 -13.03 8.28
C ASP A 388 -2.17 -11.90 8.14
N LYS A 389 -0.91 -12.21 7.79
CA LYS A 389 0.12 -11.22 7.48
C LYS A 389 -0.29 -10.38 6.27
N ASP A 390 0.19 -9.16 6.23
CA ASP A 390 -0.08 -8.20 5.16
C ASP A 390 1.21 -7.41 4.81
N ILE A 391 1.28 -6.83 3.61
CA ILE A 391 2.31 -5.85 3.25
C ILE A 391 1.88 -4.49 3.80
N PRO A 392 2.68 -3.85 4.68
CA PRO A 392 2.31 -2.60 5.31
C PRO A 392 2.14 -1.46 4.32
N ASP A 393 1.25 -0.52 4.64
CA ASP A 393 0.95 0.63 3.79
C ASP A 393 2.18 1.51 3.54
N PHE A 394 3.09 1.65 4.52
CA PHE A 394 4.34 2.38 4.28
C PHE A 394 5.24 1.71 3.23
N ILE A 395 5.26 0.37 3.12
CA ILE A 395 5.97 -0.35 2.04
C ILE A 395 5.28 -0.07 0.70
N MET A 396 3.94 -0.14 0.69
CA MET A 396 3.14 0.14 -0.49
C MET A 396 3.35 1.56 -1.02
N ARG A 397 3.51 2.55 -0.13
CA ARG A 397 3.83 3.95 -0.44
C ARG A 397 5.28 4.19 -0.86
N GLY A 398 6.18 3.25 -0.59
CA GLY A 398 7.61 3.42 -0.84
C GLY A 398 7.94 3.73 -2.30
N CYS A 399 9.02 4.49 -2.52
CA CYS A 399 9.56 4.74 -3.86
C CYS A 399 10.12 3.47 -4.51
N GLU A 400 10.43 3.51 -5.81
CA GLU A 400 10.87 2.34 -6.58
C GLU A 400 12.10 1.64 -5.95
N LYS A 401 13.08 2.41 -5.44
CA LYS A 401 14.28 1.85 -4.76
C LYS A 401 13.92 1.07 -3.48
N VAL A 402 12.96 1.58 -2.72
CA VAL A 402 12.48 0.97 -1.47
C VAL A 402 11.74 -0.34 -1.77
N VAL A 403 10.79 -0.28 -2.70
CA VAL A 403 9.98 -1.42 -3.10
C VAL A 403 10.84 -2.51 -3.74
N SER A 404 11.83 -2.14 -4.54
CA SER A 404 12.79 -3.07 -5.14
C SER A 404 13.51 -3.91 -4.07
N LYS A 405 14.00 -3.28 -3.00
CA LYS A 405 14.67 -4.02 -1.91
C LYS A 405 13.73 -4.89 -1.10
N PHE A 406 12.49 -4.44 -0.87
CA PHE A 406 11.45 -5.26 -0.27
C PHE A 406 11.16 -6.51 -1.11
N LEU A 407 10.87 -6.34 -2.41
CA LEU A 407 10.56 -7.43 -3.34
C LEU A 407 11.72 -8.43 -3.46
N ARG A 408 12.96 -7.93 -3.51
CA ARG A 408 14.16 -8.78 -3.53
C ARG A 408 14.24 -9.66 -2.29
N ALA A 409 14.16 -9.09 -1.09
CA ALA A 409 14.23 -9.84 0.16
C ALA A 409 13.08 -10.85 0.28
N PHE A 410 11.86 -10.45 -0.09
CA PHE A 410 10.71 -11.33 -0.10
C PHE A 410 10.91 -12.52 -1.06
N ALA A 411 11.44 -12.28 -2.27
CA ALA A 411 11.72 -13.32 -3.25
C ALA A 411 12.96 -14.18 -2.90
N ASP A 412 13.96 -13.63 -2.21
CA ASP A 412 15.07 -14.40 -1.67
C ASP A 412 14.61 -15.37 -0.58
N GLY A 413 13.60 -15.00 0.21
CA GLY A 413 12.92 -15.91 1.14
C GLY A 413 12.00 -16.91 0.44
N GLU A 414 10.86 -16.42 -0.05
CA GLU A 414 9.71 -17.23 -0.49
C GLU A 414 9.74 -17.61 -1.98
N GLY A 415 10.65 -17.03 -2.75
CA GLY A 415 10.76 -17.26 -4.18
C GLY A 415 11.48 -18.56 -4.51
N SER A 416 10.98 -19.28 -5.50
CA SER A 416 11.64 -20.41 -6.14
C SER A 416 11.72 -20.15 -7.65
N LEU A 417 12.74 -20.70 -8.30
CA LEU A 417 12.88 -20.62 -9.76
C LEU A 417 12.67 -22.01 -10.34
N ASN A 418 11.77 -22.11 -11.33
CA ASN A 418 11.48 -23.33 -12.07
C ASN A 418 11.85 -23.13 -13.56
N LYS A 419 11.42 -24.03 -14.45
CA LYS A 419 11.74 -23.93 -15.88
C LYS A 419 11.03 -22.77 -16.60
N GLU A 420 9.91 -22.31 -16.05
CA GLU A 420 9.01 -21.30 -16.62
C GLU A 420 9.27 -19.88 -16.10
N GLY A 421 9.85 -19.75 -14.90
CA GLY A 421 10.12 -18.44 -14.31
C GLY A 421 10.32 -18.46 -12.79
N ILE A 422 9.93 -17.35 -12.15
CA ILE A 422 9.96 -17.16 -10.70
C ILE A 422 8.57 -17.46 -10.15
N GLU A 423 8.52 -18.20 -9.05
CA GLU A 423 7.30 -18.49 -8.32
C GLU A 423 7.46 -18.13 -6.84
N ILE A 424 6.60 -17.26 -6.34
CA ILE A 424 6.51 -16.89 -4.92
C ILE A 424 5.22 -17.49 -4.38
N SER A 425 5.29 -18.19 -3.25
CA SER A 425 4.11 -18.77 -2.60
C SER A 425 3.79 -18.03 -1.29
N THR A 426 2.52 -17.89 -0.96
CA THR A 426 2.09 -17.36 0.34
C THR A 426 0.72 -17.93 0.71
N SER A 427 0.40 -17.98 2.00
CA SER A 427 -0.95 -18.30 2.49
C SER A 427 -1.81 -17.07 2.71
N SER A 428 -1.26 -15.86 2.55
CA SER A 428 -2.01 -14.59 2.67
C SER A 428 -2.44 -14.08 1.32
N GLU A 429 -3.76 -13.99 1.13
CA GLU A 429 -4.36 -13.38 -0.05
C GLU A 429 -4.01 -11.89 -0.19
N LYS A 430 -3.90 -11.20 0.95
CA LYS A 430 -3.53 -9.78 1.00
C LYS A 430 -2.12 -9.56 0.46
N ILE A 431 -1.16 -10.39 0.89
CA ILE A 431 0.21 -10.36 0.38
C ILE A 431 0.22 -10.67 -1.11
N ALA A 432 -0.48 -11.71 -1.56
CA ALA A 432 -0.51 -12.06 -2.99
C ALA A 432 -1.05 -10.92 -3.86
N THR A 433 -2.12 -10.28 -3.42
CA THR A 433 -2.73 -9.12 -4.08
C THR A 433 -1.77 -7.93 -4.10
N LYS A 434 -1.20 -7.54 -2.96
CA LYS A 434 -0.28 -6.41 -2.86
C LYS A 434 1.04 -6.64 -3.61
N LEU A 435 1.59 -7.87 -3.60
CA LEU A 435 2.74 -8.23 -4.43
C LEU A 435 2.46 -8.02 -5.92
N SER A 436 1.26 -8.39 -6.39
CA SER A 436 0.91 -8.20 -7.80
C SER A 436 0.87 -6.71 -8.20
N TYR A 437 0.40 -5.83 -7.31
CA TYR A 437 0.46 -4.39 -7.51
C TYR A 437 1.91 -3.88 -7.47
N LEU A 438 2.71 -4.30 -6.49
CA LEU A 438 4.11 -3.87 -6.39
C LEU A 438 4.92 -4.27 -7.64
N LEU A 439 4.75 -5.49 -8.15
CA LEU A 439 5.37 -5.95 -9.39
C LEU A 439 4.90 -5.13 -10.60
N LEU A 440 3.61 -4.80 -10.67
CA LEU A 440 3.04 -4.01 -11.76
C LEU A 440 3.60 -2.58 -11.83
N ARG A 441 4.08 -2.02 -10.70
CA ARG A 441 4.81 -0.72 -10.70
C ARG A 441 6.11 -0.75 -11.49
N PHE A 442 6.75 -1.92 -11.60
CA PHE A 442 7.93 -2.15 -12.44
C PHE A 442 7.58 -2.57 -13.87
N GLY A 443 6.29 -2.70 -14.20
CA GLY A 443 5.86 -3.25 -15.48
C GLY A 443 5.93 -4.78 -15.54
N ILE A 444 5.98 -5.45 -14.38
CA ILE A 444 5.99 -6.91 -14.30
C ILE A 444 4.55 -7.40 -14.07
N VAL A 445 3.97 -8.05 -15.08
CA VAL A 445 2.64 -8.65 -14.96
C VAL A 445 2.77 -10.07 -14.42
N SER A 446 2.44 -10.27 -13.15
CA SER A 446 2.38 -11.60 -12.54
C SER A 446 1.03 -12.29 -12.75
N ARG A 447 1.05 -13.62 -12.68
CA ARG A 447 -0.16 -14.46 -12.56
C ARG A 447 -0.33 -14.93 -11.13
N ILE A 448 -1.57 -15.09 -10.68
CA ILE A 448 -1.87 -15.66 -9.35
C ILE A 448 -2.63 -16.96 -9.55
N ARG A 449 -2.10 -18.08 -9.05
CA ARG A 449 -2.81 -19.36 -9.01
C ARG A 449 -3.14 -19.71 -7.57
N VAL A 450 -4.37 -20.18 -7.34
CA VAL A 450 -4.79 -20.69 -6.03
C VAL A 450 -4.57 -22.21 -6.02
N LYS A 451 -3.87 -22.70 -5.00
CA LYS A 451 -3.71 -24.14 -4.72
C LYS A 451 -4.39 -24.44 -3.40
N ASN A 452 -5.37 -25.33 -3.40
CA ASN A 452 -5.97 -25.85 -2.18
C ASN A 452 -5.16 -27.05 -1.68
N VAL A 453 -4.78 -27.04 -0.40
CA VAL A 453 -4.09 -28.14 0.29
C VAL A 453 -4.75 -28.32 1.64
N ASP A 454 -5.36 -29.47 1.87
CA ASP A 454 -6.08 -29.81 3.12
C ASP A 454 -7.09 -28.73 3.55
N GLY A 455 -7.88 -28.22 2.60
CA GLY A 455 -8.87 -27.17 2.84
C GLY A 455 -8.29 -25.76 3.03
N LYS A 456 -6.97 -25.59 2.91
CA LYS A 456 -6.28 -24.29 3.01
C LYS A 456 -5.85 -23.81 1.64
N ASN A 457 -6.15 -22.55 1.32
CA ASN A 457 -5.71 -21.92 0.09
C ASN A 457 -4.28 -21.36 0.23
N TYR A 458 -3.46 -21.64 -0.77
CA TYR A 458 -2.15 -21.04 -0.98
C TYR A 458 -2.16 -20.32 -2.32
N PHE A 459 -1.55 -19.14 -2.36
CA PHE A 459 -1.49 -18.27 -3.52
C PHE A 459 -0.08 -18.32 -4.10
N ARG A 460 0.02 -18.73 -5.37
CA ARG A 460 1.27 -18.84 -6.13
C ARG A 460 1.32 -17.67 -7.11
N ILE A 461 2.21 -16.72 -6.84
CA ILE A 461 2.49 -15.57 -7.71
C ILE A 461 3.59 -16.00 -8.68
N ILE A 462 3.26 -16.06 -9.96
CA ILE A 462 4.13 -16.56 -11.03
C ILE A 462 4.56 -15.38 -11.91
N ILE A 463 5.86 -15.19 -12.03
CA ILE A 463 6.49 -14.26 -12.97
C ILE A 463 7.13 -15.11 -14.06
N SER A 464 6.55 -15.09 -15.25
CA SER A 464 6.93 -15.91 -16.40
C SER A 464 6.86 -15.06 -17.65
N GLY A 465 7.68 -15.37 -18.65
CA GLY A 465 7.85 -14.52 -19.83
C GLY A 465 9.17 -13.76 -19.76
N ASN A 466 9.92 -13.81 -20.86
CA ASN A 466 11.32 -13.41 -20.86
C ASN A 466 11.52 -11.92 -20.55
N GLU A 467 10.63 -11.05 -21.06
CA GLU A 467 10.65 -9.62 -20.75
C GLU A 467 10.49 -9.31 -19.25
N PHE A 468 9.57 -9.99 -18.57
CA PHE A 468 9.31 -9.77 -17.14
C PHE A 468 10.46 -10.29 -16.28
N LEU A 469 11.07 -11.40 -16.68
CA LEU A 469 12.26 -11.94 -16.01
C LEU A 469 13.45 -11.00 -16.17
N ARG A 470 13.64 -10.38 -17.35
CA ARG A 470 14.67 -9.37 -17.58
C ARG A 470 14.45 -8.11 -16.74
N ILE A 471 13.22 -7.61 -16.69
CA ILE A 471 12.87 -6.46 -15.82
C ILE A 471 13.11 -6.82 -14.35
N PHE A 472 12.68 -8.01 -13.90
CA PHE A 472 12.92 -8.46 -12.53
C PHE A 472 14.42 -8.50 -12.24
N LYS A 473 15.22 -9.10 -13.11
CA LYS A 473 16.67 -9.20 -12.97
C LYS A 473 17.33 -7.82 -12.85
N GLU A 474 16.96 -6.88 -13.71
CA GLU A 474 17.55 -5.55 -13.76
C GLU A 474 17.13 -4.68 -12.56
N LYS A 475 15.84 -4.67 -12.21
CA LYS A 475 15.27 -3.73 -11.24
C LYS A 475 15.20 -4.27 -9.81
N ILE A 476 15.14 -5.59 -9.62
CA ILE A 476 14.91 -6.24 -8.32
C ILE A 476 16.07 -7.19 -7.99
N GLY A 477 16.29 -8.17 -8.86
CA GLY A 477 17.35 -9.18 -8.75
C GLY A 477 17.17 -10.13 -7.56
N PHE A 478 18.21 -10.92 -7.28
CA PHE A 478 18.34 -11.78 -6.10
C PHE A 478 19.65 -11.47 -5.39
N LEU A 479 19.69 -11.64 -4.07
CA LEU A 479 20.91 -11.56 -3.29
C LEU A 479 21.71 -12.87 -3.36
N THR A 480 21.02 -14.00 -3.46
CA THR A 480 21.63 -15.33 -3.54
C THR A 480 22.13 -15.64 -4.94
N GLU A 481 23.40 -16.05 -5.04
CA GLU A 481 24.11 -16.34 -6.30
C GLU A 481 23.35 -17.39 -7.11
N LYS A 482 22.99 -18.50 -6.46
CA LYS A 482 22.24 -19.61 -7.08
C LYS A 482 20.94 -19.15 -7.76
N LYS A 483 20.18 -18.23 -7.13
CA LYS A 483 18.92 -17.72 -7.72
C LYS A 483 19.22 -16.72 -8.83
N ALA A 484 20.25 -15.89 -8.67
CA ALA A 484 20.67 -14.92 -9.68
C ALA A 484 21.18 -15.59 -10.97
N GLU A 485 22.02 -16.62 -10.85
CA GLU A 485 22.52 -17.44 -11.97
C GLU A 485 21.35 -18.14 -12.69
N LYS A 486 20.46 -18.79 -11.94
CA LYS A 486 19.30 -19.44 -12.54
C LYS A 486 18.34 -18.45 -13.22
N LEU A 487 18.22 -17.23 -12.69
CA LEU A 487 17.46 -16.16 -13.34
C LEU A 487 18.13 -15.72 -14.66
N GLN A 488 19.46 -15.63 -14.68
CA GLN A 488 20.23 -15.34 -15.88
C GLN A 488 19.95 -16.39 -16.97
N GLU A 489 20.07 -17.68 -16.63
CA GLU A 489 19.78 -18.78 -17.57
C GLU A 489 18.36 -18.69 -18.17
N LEU A 490 17.36 -18.30 -17.37
CA LEU A 490 16.00 -18.12 -17.84
C LEU A 490 15.84 -16.89 -18.76
N CYS A 491 16.60 -15.82 -18.51
CA CYS A 491 16.61 -14.62 -19.36
C CYS A 491 17.23 -14.86 -20.74
N ASP A 492 18.11 -15.86 -20.87
CA ASP A 492 18.83 -16.18 -22.10
C ASP A 492 18.02 -17.09 -23.03
N LYS A 493 16.95 -17.72 -22.53
CA LYS A 493 16.03 -18.51 -23.36
C LYS A 493 15.24 -17.64 -24.33
N LYS A 494 14.93 -18.18 -25.53
CA LYS A 494 14.07 -17.52 -26.52
C LYS A 494 12.67 -17.29 -25.93
N ALA A 495 12.11 -16.09 -26.16
CA ALA A 495 10.78 -15.74 -25.70
C ALA A 495 9.72 -16.62 -26.37
N ASN A 496 8.77 -17.14 -25.58
CA ASN A 496 7.62 -17.89 -26.06
C ASN A 496 6.42 -17.64 -25.13
N THR A 497 5.83 -16.44 -25.21
CA THR A 497 4.68 -16.04 -24.39
C THR A 497 3.37 -16.22 -25.16
N ASN A 498 2.46 -17.02 -24.61
CA ASN A 498 1.19 -17.39 -25.27
C ASN A 498 -0.08 -16.82 -24.59
N VAL A 499 0.06 -15.88 -23.65
CA VAL A 499 -1.09 -15.31 -22.91
C VAL A 499 -1.09 -13.80 -22.79
N ASP A 500 0.01 -13.15 -23.15
CA ASP A 500 0.17 -11.70 -23.16
C ASP A 500 0.33 -11.29 -24.61
N ILE A 501 -0.76 -11.46 -25.34
CA ILE A 501 -0.83 -11.32 -26.79
C ILE A 501 -1.72 -10.11 -27.05
N ILE A 502 -1.33 -9.26 -28.00
CA ILE A 502 -2.26 -8.34 -28.65
C ILE A 502 -2.93 -9.18 -29.75
N PRO A 503 -4.19 -9.62 -29.57
CA PRO A 503 -4.85 -10.52 -30.51
C PRO A 503 -5.01 -9.90 -31.90
#